data_AF-A0A534AVP5-F1
#
_entry.id   AF-A0A534AVP5-F1
#
_cell.length_a   1.000
_cell.length_b   1.000
_cell.length_c   1.000
_cell.angle_alpha   90.00
_cell.angle_beta   90.00
_cell.angle_gamma   90.00
#
_symmetry.space_group_name_H-M   'P 1'
#
loop_
_entity.id
_entity.type
_entity.pdbx_description
1 polymer ?
#
loop_
_entity_poly.entity_id
_entity_poly.type
_entity_poly.pdbx_seq_one_letter_code
_entity_poly.pdbx_strand_id
1 'polypeptide(L)' 'IVGGSPYGATTVAGGQGQRQPSAIELEGARHQGQLIATTANKLFAR' A
#
# COMPACT_ATOMS: atom_id res chain seq x y z
N ILE A 1 12.27 0.42 11.06
CA ILE A 1 11.23 -0.60 10.79
C ILE A 1 10.26 0.00 9.78
N VAL A 2 9.95 -0.74 8.71
CA VAL A 2 9.08 -0.33 7.61
C VAL A 2 8.03 -1.43 7.41
N GLY A 3 6.76 -1.05 7.23
CA GLY A 3 5.68 -1.96 6.85
C GLY A 3 5.72 -2.31 5.36
N GLY A 4 5.05 -3.40 5.00
CA GLY A 4 5.02 -3.98 3.65
C GLY A 4 5.31 -5.48 3.64
N SER A 5 4.68 -6.18 2.71
CA SER A 5 4.90 -7.61 2.46
C SER A 5 4.61 -7.95 0.99
N PRO A 6 4.97 -9.16 0.51
CA PRO A 6 4.53 -9.63 -0.80
C PRO A 6 3.00 -9.69 -0.98
N TYR A 7 2.24 -9.69 0.12
CA TYR A 7 0.78 -9.73 0.09
C TYR A 7 0.12 -8.35 0.05
N GLY A 8 0.90 -7.27 0.17
CA GLY A 8 0.40 -5.89 0.13
C GLY A 8 1.18 -4.93 1.03
N ALA A 9 0.94 -3.65 0.78
CA ALA A 9 1.42 -2.54 1.58
C ALA A 9 0.79 -2.58 2.98
N THR A 10 1.60 -2.41 4.00
CA THR A 10 1.18 -2.29 5.39
C THR A 10 1.97 -1.16 6.05
N THR A 11 1.52 -0.71 7.22
CA THR A 11 2.24 0.26 8.05
C THR A 11 2.39 -0.28 9.46
N VAL A 12 3.48 0.10 10.14
CA VAL A 12 3.66 -0.23 11.55
C VAL A 12 3.20 0.94 12.44
N ALA A 13 2.06 0.81 13.10
CA ALA A 13 1.49 1.88 13.93
C ALA A 13 2.23 2.12 15.26
N GLY A 14 3.08 1.18 15.70
CA GLY A 14 3.70 1.21 17.04
C GLY A 14 2.73 0.69 18.11
N GLY A 15 3.24 0.34 19.30
CA GLY A 15 2.46 -0.33 20.34
C GLY A 15 1.21 0.44 20.82
N GLN A 16 1.25 1.76 20.74
CA GLN A 16 0.15 2.65 21.14
C GLN A 16 -0.47 3.40 19.95
N GLY A 17 -0.19 2.97 18.71
CA GLY A 17 -0.69 3.61 17.50
C GLY A 17 -0.10 5.00 17.19
N GLN A 18 0.99 5.37 17.85
CA GLN A 18 1.57 6.72 17.79
C GLN A 18 2.30 7.03 16.49
N ARG A 19 2.62 6.02 15.66
CA ARG A 19 3.35 6.21 14.41
C ARG A 19 2.39 6.42 13.25
N GLN A 20 2.64 7.48 12.50
CA GLN A 20 2.06 7.65 11.18
C GLN A 20 2.82 6.84 10.13
N PRO A 21 2.18 6.48 9.00
CA PRO A 21 2.86 5.89 7.86
C PRO A 21 4.02 6.77 7.40
N SER A 22 5.18 6.15 7.22
CA SER A 22 6.35 6.77 6.61
C SER A 22 6.18 6.97 5.11
N ALA A 23 7.02 7.81 4.51
CA ALA A 23 6.97 8.08 3.07
C ALA A 23 7.07 6.80 2.21
N ILE A 24 7.89 5.83 2.62
CA ILE A 24 8.06 4.56 1.90
C ILE A 24 6.81 3.66 2.00
N GLU A 25 6.12 3.66 3.14
CA GLU A 25 4.86 2.91 3.32
C GLU A 25 3.73 3.54 2.49
N LEU A 26 3.67 4.87 2.43
CA LEU A 26 2.72 5.60 1.59
C LEU A 26 2.97 5.36 0.10
N GLU A 27 4.24 5.38 -0.33
CA GLU A 27 4.59 5.09 -1.72
C GLU A 27 4.23 3.65 -2.11
N GLY A 28 4.52 2.68 -1.24
CA GLY A 28 4.09 1.29 -1.43
C GLY A 28 2.58 1.14 -1.58
N ALA A 29 1.79 1.89 -0.78
CA ALA A 29 0.34 1.90 -0.89
C ALA A 29 -0.16 2.53 -2.20
N ARG A 30 0.46 3.62 -2.67
CA ARG A 30 0.13 4.22 -3.97
C ARG A 30 0.43 3.24 -5.11
N HIS A 31 1.58 2.60 -5.08
CA HIS A 31 1.96 1.61 -6.08
C HIS A 31 0.96 0.43 -6.12
N GLN A 32 0.58 -0.10 -4.96
CA GLN A 32 -0.45 -1.14 -4.87
C GLN A 32 -1.78 -0.67 -5.49
N GLY A 33 -2.24 0.53 -5.15
CA GLY A 33 -3.47 1.11 -5.74
C GLY A 33 -3.40 1.21 -7.26
N GLN A 34 -2.27 1.66 -7.81
CA GLN A 34 -2.04 1.73 -9.26
C GLN A 34 -2.13 0.34 -9.92
N LEU A 35 -1.49 -0.69 -9.34
CA LEU A 35 -1.53 -2.05 -9.89
C LEU A 35 -2.94 -2.62 -9.90
N ILE A 36 -3.70 -2.42 -8.81
CA ILE A 36 -5.09 -2.86 -8.71
C ILE A 36 -5.95 -2.16 -9.76
N ALA A 37 -5.88 -0.83 -9.85
CA ALA A 37 -6.65 -0.05 -10.82
C ALA A 37 -6.31 -0.43 -12.26
N THR A 38 -5.02 -0.60 -12.58
CA THR A 38 -4.56 -1.06 -13.89
C THR A 38 -5.13 -2.44 -14.22
N THR A 39 -5.12 -3.36 -13.26
CA THR A 39 -5.64 -4.72 -13.46
C THR A 39 -7.14 -4.72 -13.68
N ALA A 40 -7.90 -3.97 -12.86
CA ALA A 40 -9.33 -3.83 -13.03
C ALA A 40 -9.69 -3.22 -14.41
N ASN A 41 -8.98 -2.17 -14.83
CA ASN A 41 -9.20 -1.56 -16.13
C ASN A 41 -8.98 -2.55 -17.28
N LYS A 42 -7.93 -3.38 -17.22
CA LYS A 42 -7.70 -4.43 -18.24
C LYS A 42 -8.83 -5.45 -18.33
N LEU A 43 -9.49 -5.74 -17.20
CA LEU A 43 -10.58 -6.73 -17.14
C LEU A 43 -11.93 -6.15 -17.57
N PHE A 44 -12.16 -4.86 -17.33
CA PHE A 44 -13.51 -4.28 -17.37
C PHE A 44 -13.68 -3.05 -18.27
N ALA A 45 -12.60 -2.36 -18.67
CA ALA A 45 -12.71 -1.22 -19.59
C ALA A 45 -12.97 -1.76 -21.01
N ARG A 46 -14.23 -1.67 -21.43
CA ARG A 46 -14.65 -1.89 -22.82
C ARG A 46 -14.53 -0.62 -23.63
#